data_AF-A0A4S3PRQ8-F1
#
_entry.id   AF-A0A4S3PRQ8-F1
#
_cell.length_a   1.000
_cell.length_b   1.000
_cell.length_c   1.000
_cell.angle_alpha   90.00
_cell.angle_beta   90.00
_cell.angle_gamma   90.00
#
_symmetry.space_group_name_H-M   'P 1'
#
loop_
_entity.id
_entity.type
_entity.pdbx_description
1 polymer ?
#
loop_
_entity_poly.entity_id
_entity_poly.type
_entity_poly.pdbx_seq_one_letter_code
_entity_poly.pdbx_strand_id
1 'polypeptide(L)'
;MGFWNKVGKVVGAVIDHAPEVIGALQQEAAKKQASLQKEADRRIKEHERKVTQAEKSNRMSDPDFARKVKEEKEKLNTYYNRGSQSKNASGEATYKGLTVSQWNQKWIRLGVLSSLTLEDLSRYNKHIGLYKAEMNGQVVYLGRAIEYNNGGFRKRLRDYVRNSDSARTHGSGQKMNENRDRVQISILIVGSSAEDVETVKALERAMISHLNVRWNVQHNR
;
A
#
# COMPACT_ATOMS: atom_id res chain seq x y z
N MET A 1 29.60 -27.99 -53.77
CA MET A 1 29.69 -27.29 -52.47
C MET A 1 28.92 -25.97 -52.51
N GLY A 2 27.63 -25.92 -52.15
CA GLY A 2 26.88 -24.65 -52.33
C GLY A 2 25.57 -24.45 -51.58
N PHE A 3 24.96 -25.51 -51.06
CA PHE A 3 23.68 -25.40 -50.35
C PHE A 3 23.86 -25.27 -48.82
N TRP A 4 24.65 -26.16 -48.22
CA TRP A 4 24.91 -26.17 -46.77
C TRP A 4 25.64 -24.92 -46.25
N ASN A 5 26.54 -24.32 -47.04
CA ASN A 5 27.21 -23.06 -46.67
C ASN A 5 26.28 -21.83 -46.71
N LYS A 6 25.23 -21.85 -47.54
CA LYS A 6 24.23 -20.76 -47.57
C LYS A 6 23.25 -20.88 -46.41
N VAL A 7 22.82 -22.11 -46.08
CA VAL A 7 21.95 -22.35 -44.90
C VAL A 7 22.71 -22.03 -43.60
N GLY A 8 24.00 -22.39 -43.49
CA GLY A 8 24.82 -22.02 -42.34
C GLY A 8 25.01 -20.51 -42.13
N LYS A 9 25.11 -19.72 -43.21
CA LYS A 9 25.20 -18.25 -43.12
C LYS A 9 23.88 -17.57 -42.74
N VAL A 10 22.74 -18.11 -43.20
CA VAL A 10 21.42 -17.55 -42.85
C VAL A 10 21.03 -17.90 -41.41
N VAL A 11 21.38 -19.09 -40.93
CA VAL A 11 21.16 -19.47 -39.52
C VAL A 11 22.12 -18.73 -38.58
N GLY A 12 23.37 -18.48 -38.98
CA GLY A 12 24.33 -17.68 -38.20
C GLY A 12 23.88 -16.23 -37.97
N ALA A 13 23.35 -15.57 -39.02
CA ALA A 13 22.87 -14.19 -38.90
C ALA A 13 21.63 -14.01 -38.00
N VAL A 14 20.84 -15.08 -37.79
CA VAL A 14 19.68 -15.06 -36.87
C VAL A 14 20.12 -15.30 -35.42
N ILE A 15 21.22 -16.01 -35.20
CA ILE A 15 21.77 -16.28 -33.86
C ILE A 15 22.44 -15.03 -33.28
N ASP A 16 23.12 -14.22 -34.10
CA ASP A 16 23.84 -13.03 -33.63
C ASP A 16 22.92 -11.89 -33.13
N HIS A 17 21.65 -11.85 -33.58
CA HIS A 17 20.65 -10.87 -33.14
C HIS A 17 19.57 -11.42 -32.20
N ALA A 18 19.61 -12.72 -31.87
CA ALA A 18 18.63 -13.36 -30.98
C ALA A 18 18.50 -12.69 -29.60
N PRO A 19 19.59 -12.24 -28.92
CA PRO A 19 19.48 -11.57 -27.61
C PRO A 19 18.76 -10.22 -27.68
N GLU A 20 18.96 -9.46 -28.76
CA GLU A 20 18.34 -8.14 -28.96
C GLU A 20 16.84 -8.29 -29.24
N VAL A 21 16.45 -9.28 -30.05
CA VAL A 21 15.04 -9.58 -30.35
C VAL A 21 14.32 -10.10 -29.09
N ILE A 22 14.96 -10.96 -28.30
CA ILE A 22 14.42 -11.44 -27.01
C ILE A 22 14.27 -10.27 -26.03
N GLY A 23 15.27 -9.39 -25.94
CA GLY A 23 15.22 -8.20 -25.09
C GLY A 23 14.10 -7.22 -25.48
N ALA A 24 13.91 -6.99 -26.79
CA ALA A 24 12.83 -6.16 -27.30
C ALA A 24 11.44 -6.75 -27.00
N LEU A 25 11.27 -8.07 -27.20
CA LEU A 25 10.02 -8.79 -26.88
C LEU A 25 9.72 -8.77 -25.38
N GLN A 26 10.73 -8.92 -24.52
CA GLN A 26 10.56 -8.82 -23.06
C GLN A 26 10.16 -7.40 -22.64
N GLN A 27 10.80 -6.36 -23.21
CA GLN A 27 10.42 -4.98 -22.94
C GLN A 27 9.01 -4.66 -23.43
N GLU A 28 8.60 -5.17 -24.58
CA GLU A 28 7.25 -4.98 -25.11
C GLU A 28 6.20 -5.70 -24.27
N ALA A 29 6.48 -6.95 -23.86
CA ALA A 29 5.63 -7.68 -22.93
C ALA A 29 5.49 -6.97 -21.58
N ALA A 30 6.59 -6.45 -21.02
CA ALA A 30 6.57 -5.68 -19.78
C ALA A 30 5.78 -4.37 -19.92
N LYS A 31 5.95 -3.64 -21.03
CA LYS A 31 5.16 -2.42 -21.34
C LYS A 31 3.67 -2.74 -21.47
N LYS A 32 3.32 -3.85 -22.13
CA LYS A 32 1.93 -4.30 -22.30
C LYS A 32 1.31 -4.75 -20.98
N GLN A 33 2.07 -5.45 -20.12
CA GLN A 33 1.62 -5.77 -18.78
C GLN A 33 1.41 -4.51 -17.93
N ALA A 34 2.36 -3.56 -17.97
CA ALA A 34 2.25 -2.30 -17.25
C ALA A 34 1.06 -1.44 -17.73
N SER A 35 0.74 -1.45 -19.03
CA SER A 35 -0.43 -0.71 -19.55
C SER A 35 -1.74 -1.36 -19.12
N LEU A 36 -1.84 -2.69 -19.19
CA LEU A 36 -3.00 -3.45 -18.70
C LEU A 36 -3.23 -3.23 -17.20
N GLN A 37 -2.15 -3.21 -16.41
CA GLN A 37 -2.24 -2.97 -14.97
C GLN A 37 -2.67 -1.53 -14.66
N LYS A 38 -2.12 -0.53 -15.36
CA LYS A 38 -2.59 0.87 -15.25
C LYS A 38 -4.06 1.02 -15.61
N GLU A 39 -4.54 0.30 -16.62
CA GLU A 39 -5.94 0.36 -17.02
C GLU A 39 -6.85 -0.29 -15.97
N ALA A 40 -6.44 -1.44 -15.42
CA ALA A 40 -7.13 -2.09 -14.31
C ALA A 40 -7.20 -1.15 -13.09
N ASP A 41 -6.08 -0.54 -12.69
CA ASP A 41 -6.00 0.43 -11.60
C ASP A 41 -6.94 1.62 -11.81
N ARG A 42 -7.02 2.14 -13.04
CA ARG A 42 -7.95 3.23 -13.38
C ARG A 42 -9.39 2.80 -13.18
N ARG A 43 -9.77 1.62 -13.68
CA ARG A 43 -11.13 1.08 -13.56
C ARG A 43 -11.51 0.86 -12.09
N ILE A 44 -10.62 0.32 -11.28
CA ILE A 44 -10.85 0.12 -9.85
C ILE A 44 -11.03 1.46 -9.13
N LYS A 45 -10.17 2.45 -9.42
CA LYS A 45 -10.26 3.78 -8.81
C LYS A 45 -11.56 4.49 -9.18
N GLU A 46 -12.03 4.32 -10.41
CA GLU A 46 -13.34 4.82 -10.83
C GLU A 46 -14.48 4.12 -10.08
N HIS A 47 -14.37 2.80 -9.90
CA HIS A 47 -15.34 2.01 -9.16
C HIS A 47 -15.39 2.41 -7.67
N GLU A 48 -14.23 2.60 -7.04
CA GLU A 48 -14.09 3.09 -5.66
C GLU A 48 -14.76 4.46 -5.47
N ARG A 49 -14.59 5.38 -6.43
CA ARG A 49 -15.25 6.69 -6.42
C ARG A 49 -16.77 6.54 -6.48
N LYS A 50 -17.29 5.68 -7.35
CA LYS A 50 -18.73 5.43 -7.49
C LYS A 50 -19.33 4.86 -6.19
N VAL A 51 -18.66 3.88 -5.58
CA VAL A 51 -19.10 3.31 -4.30
C VAL A 51 -19.07 4.36 -3.19
N THR A 52 -17.98 5.12 -3.07
CA THR A 52 -17.86 6.20 -2.06
C THR A 52 -18.93 7.28 -2.23
N GLN A 53 -19.26 7.64 -3.48
CA GLN A 53 -20.32 8.60 -3.77
C GLN A 53 -21.70 8.03 -3.41
N ALA A 54 -21.94 6.75 -3.68
CA ALA A 54 -23.18 6.07 -3.34
C ALA A 54 -23.38 5.97 -1.81
N GLU A 55 -22.32 5.71 -1.04
CA GLU A 55 -22.37 5.70 0.44
C GLU A 55 -22.79 7.04 1.05
N LYS A 56 -22.50 8.16 0.36
CA LYS A 56 -22.87 9.51 0.81
C LYS A 56 -24.24 9.95 0.29
N SER A 57 -24.94 9.09 -0.46
CA SER A 57 -26.23 9.43 -1.05
C SER A 57 -27.36 9.30 -0.02
N ASN A 58 -28.35 10.19 -0.11
CA ASN A 58 -29.61 10.09 0.66
C ASN A 58 -30.38 8.77 0.38
N ARG A 59 -30.05 8.10 -0.73
CA ARG A 59 -30.60 6.79 -1.11
C ARG A 59 -30.15 5.65 -0.20
N MET A 60 -29.17 5.86 0.69
CA MET A 60 -28.80 4.87 1.71
C MET A 60 -29.93 4.57 2.71
N SER A 61 -31.00 5.38 2.72
CA SER A 61 -32.23 5.09 3.47
C SER A 61 -33.06 3.95 2.87
N ASP A 62 -32.86 3.63 1.59
CA ASP A 62 -33.45 2.47 0.91
C ASP A 62 -32.62 1.20 1.23
N PRO A 63 -33.20 0.20 1.91
CA PRO A 63 -32.49 -1.02 2.30
C PRO A 63 -31.86 -1.78 1.13
N ASP A 64 -32.53 -1.82 -0.03
CA ASP A 64 -32.05 -2.55 -1.19
C ASP A 64 -30.86 -1.85 -1.86
N PHE A 65 -30.90 -0.52 -1.90
CA PHE A 65 -29.77 0.28 -2.36
C PHE A 65 -28.58 0.15 -1.42
N ALA A 66 -28.80 0.27 -0.10
CA ALA A 66 -27.75 0.12 0.91
C ALA A 66 -27.08 -1.26 0.84
N ARG A 67 -27.86 -2.33 0.65
CA ARG A 67 -27.34 -3.69 0.45
C ARG A 67 -26.43 -3.78 -0.78
N LYS A 68 -26.85 -3.26 -1.94
CA LYS A 68 -26.04 -3.27 -3.18
C LYS A 68 -24.74 -2.50 -3.01
N VAL A 69 -24.78 -1.33 -2.36
CA VAL A 69 -23.57 -0.54 -2.07
C VAL A 69 -22.61 -1.32 -1.17
N LYS A 70 -23.13 -2.02 -0.15
CA LYS A 70 -22.34 -2.88 0.74
C LYS A 70 -21.70 -4.05 -0.02
N GLU A 71 -22.45 -4.75 -0.87
CA GLU A 71 -21.93 -5.85 -1.69
C GLU A 71 -20.81 -5.39 -2.65
N GLU A 72 -21.00 -4.24 -3.32
CA GLU A 72 -19.96 -3.68 -4.21
C GLU A 72 -18.71 -3.24 -3.44
N LYS A 73 -18.87 -2.73 -2.22
CA LYS A 73 -17.75 -2.44 -1.31
C LYS A 73 -17.00 -3.70 -0.91
N GLU A 74 -17.70 -4.79 -0.61
CA GLU A 74 -17.10 -6.09 -0.29
C GLU A 74 -16.34 -6.68 -1.49
N LYS A 75 -16.89 -6.56 -2.71
CA LYS A 75 -16.19 -6.96 -3.95
C LYS A 75 -14.91 -6.16 -4.16
N LEU A 76 -14.95 -4.84 -3.98
CA LEU A 76 -13.74 -4.00 -4.01
C LEU A 76 -12.72 -4.45 -2.97
N ASN A 77 -13.15 -4.70 -1.74
CA ASN A 77 -12.27 -5.16 -0.67
C ASN A 77 -11.62 -6.52 -1.01
N THR A 78 -12.40 -7.44 -1.58
CA THR A 78 -11.91 -8.74 -2.07
C THR A 78 -10.88 -8.57 -3.18
N TYR A 79 -11.12 -7.68 -4.13
CA TYR A 79 -10.19 -7.36 -5.21
C TYR A 79 -8.84 -6.87 -4.66
N TYR A 80 -8.86 -5.92 -3.72
CA TYR A 80 -7.66 -5.40 -3.07
C TYR A 80 -6.90 -6.48 -2.28
N ASN A 81 -7.61 -7.42 -1.65
CA ASN A 81 -6.99 -8.53 -0.93
C ASN A 81 -6.34 -9.55 -1.87
N ARG A 82 -6.87 -9.75 -3.08
CA ARG A 82 -6.42 -10.78 -4.03
C ARG A 82 -5.07 -10.48 -4.69
N GLY A 83 -4.71 -9.20 -4.84
CA GLY A 83 -3.47 -8.79 -5.52
C GLY A 83 -2.23 -8.74 -4.63
N SER A 84 -2.37 -8.82 -3.31
CA SER A 84 -1.28 -8.54 -2.35
C SER A 84 -1.09 -9.62 -1.27
N GLN A 85 -1.93 -10.66 -1.26
CA GLN A 85 -1.86 -11.76 -0.30
C GLN A 85 -1.51 -13.07 -1.00
N SER A 86 -0.36 -13.64 -0.66
CA SER A 86 -0.05 -15.05 -0.94
C SER A 86 -0.26 -15.88 0.31
N LYS A 87 -0.54 -17.18 0.18
CA LYS A 87 -0.54 -18.09 1.33
C LYS A 87 0.79 -18.84 1.39
N ASN A 88 1.32 -19.06 2.59
CA ASN A 88 2.47 -19.95 2.78
C ASN A 88 2.03 -21.43 2.76
N ALA A 89 2.98 -22.35 2.95
CA ALA A 89 2.71 -23.79 2.99
C ALA A 89 1.70 -24.21 4.07
N SER A 90 1.58 -23.44 5.17
CA SER A 90 0.60 -23.68 6.24
C SER A 90 -0.74 -22.97 6.01
N GLY A 91 -0.95 -22.34 4.85
CA GLY A 91 -2.19 -21.65 4.50
C GLY A 91 -2.36 -20.26 5.13
N GLU A 92 -1.37 -19.76 5.86
CA GLU A 92 -1.40 -18.44 6.50
C GLU A 92 -1.18 -17.34 5.46
N ALA A 93 -1.94 -16.24 5.58
CA ALA A 93 -1.78 -15.09 4.71
C ALA A 93 -0.42 -14.41 4.92
N THR A 94 0.26 -14.14 3.82
CA THR A 94 1.57 -13.48 3.76
C THR A 94 1.52 -12.25 2.88
N TYR A 95 2.35 -11.28 3.22
CA TYR A 95 2.49 -9.98 2.58
C TYR A 95 3.97 -9.82 2.24
N LYS A 96 4.32 -9.86 0.95
CA LYS A 96 5.71 -9.96 0.47
C LYS A 96 6.50 -11.10 1.16
N GLY A 97 5.86 -12.27 1.25
CA GLY A 97 6.49 -13.49 1.79
C GLY A 97 6.59 -13.57 3.31
N LEU A 98 6.08 -12.58 4.06
CA LEU A 98 6.09 -12.59 5.52
C LEU A 98 4.66 -12.62 6.09
N THR A 99 4.47 -13.35 7.18
CA THR A 99 3.21 -13.37 7.95
C THR A 99 3.05 -12.08 8.75
N VAL A 100 1.84 -11.84 9.26
CA VAL A 100 1.56 -10.67 10.12
C VAL A 100 2.46 -10.68 11.36
N SER A 101 2.61 -11.84 12.00
CA SER A 101 3.46 -12.01 13.19
C SER A 101 4.93 -11.69 12.90
N GLN A 102 5.44 -12.11 11.73
CA GLN A 102 6.81 -11.80 11.32
C GLN A 102 6.99 -10.30 11.02
N TRP A 103 6.01 -9.66 10.38
CA TRP A 103 6.01 -8.22 10.21
C TRP A 103 5.97 -7.47 11.55
N ASN A 104 5.25 -7.99 12.53
CA ASN A 104 5.11 -7.35 13.85
C ASN A 104 6.41 -7.34 14.66
N GLN A 105 7.43 -8.06 14.24
CA GLN A 105 8.76 -8.06 14.87
C GLN A 105 9.72 -7.06 14.23
N LYS A 106 9.33 -6.36 13.16
CA LYS A 106 10.22 -5.51 12.33
C LYS A 106 10.03 -4.00 12.53
N TRP A 107 9.39 -3.59 13.63
CA TRP A 107 9.17 -2.18 13.93
C TRP A 107 10.48 -1.44 14.25
N ILE A 108 10.68 -0.29 13.61
CA ILE A 108 11.77 0.64 13.88
C ILE A 108 11.23 1.75 14.77
N ARG A 109 11.71 1.83 16.01
CA ARG A 109 11.33 2.90 16.93
C ARG A 109 11.98 4.22 16.52
N LEU A 110 11.17 5.27 16.37
CA LEU A 110 11.65 6.62 16.03
C LEU A 110 11.72 7.54 17.25
N GLY A 111 10.80 7.41 18.22
CA GLY A 111 10.74 8.25 19.42
C GLY A 111 9.43 9.01 19.55
N VAL A 112 9.41 10.07 20.38
CA VAL A 112 8.22 10.89 20.62
C VAL A 112 7.86 11.70 19.37
N LEU A 113 6.58 11.71 18.97
CA LEU A 113 6.12 12.33 17.71
C LEU A 113 6.54 13.80 17.57
N SER A 114 6.38 14.62 18.61
CA SER A 114 6.73 16.04 18.56
C SER A 114 8.24 16.29 18.48
N SER A 115 9.05 15.35 18.97
CA SER A 115 10.51 15.42 18.95
C SER A 115 11.12 15.00 17.61
N LEU A 116 10.34 14.41 16.69
CA LEU A 116 10.84 13.99 15.38
C LEU A 116 11.10 15.20 14.49
N THR A 117 12.38 15.42 14.20
CA THR A 117 12.85 16.48 13.31
C THR A 117 12.75 16.09 11.84
N LEU A 118 12.99 17.04 10.93
CA LEU A 118 13.08 16.74 9.50
C LEU A 118 14.29 15.87 9.17
N GLU A 119 15.38 16.02 9.93
CA GLU A 119 16.60 15.26 9.76
C GLU A 119 16.39 13.78 10.13
N ASP A 120 15.74 13.51 11.26
CA ASP A 120 15.38 12.15 11.71
C ASP A 120 14.59 11.37 10.65
N LEU A 121 13.73 12.10 9.94
CA LEU A 121 12.78 11.56 8.96
C LEU A 121 13.29 11.61 7.51
N SER A 122 14.40 12.28 7.24
CA SER A 122 14.91 12.54 5.89
C SER A 122 15.17 11.24 5.12
N ARG A 123 15.80 10.26 5.76
CA ARG A 123 16.06 8.91 5.23
C ARG A 123 14.80 8.11 4.90
N TYR A 124 13.63 8.52 5.40
CA TYR A 124 12.34 7.85 5.17
C TYR A 124 11.43 8.60 4.19
N ASN A 125 11.97 9.57 3.42
CA ASN A 125 11.21 10.40 2.49
C ASN A 125 10.61 9.63 1.30
N LYS A 126 11.23 8.53 0.87
CA LYS A 126 10.77 7.67 -0.23
C LYS A 126 10.24 6.32 0.24
N HIS A 127 10.32 6.04 1.54
CA HIS A 127 9.83 4.80 2.12
C HIS A 127 8.35 4.88 2.43
N ILE A 128 7.68 3.76 2.19
CA ILE A 128 6.26 3.56 2.47
C ILE A 128 6.04 2.31 3.33
N GLY A 129 4.93 2.31 4.05
CA GLY A 129 4.61 1.27 5.01
C GLY A 129 3.65 1.75 6.08
N LEU A 130 3.79 1.17 7.26
CA LEU A 130 2.92 1.45 8.41
C LEU A 130 3.66 2.22 9.48
N TYR A 131 2.94 3.03 10.23
CA TYR A 131 3.44 3.62 11.47
C TYR A 131 2.45 3.33 12.59
N LYS A 132 2.95 3.05 13.78
CA LYS A 132 2.15 2.89 14.99
C LYS A 132 2.48 4.00 15.98
N ALA A 133 1.46 4.42 16.71
CA ALA A 133 1.59 5.29 17.87
C ALA A 133 1.32 4.47 19.13
N GLU A 134 2.22 4.58 20.09
CA GLU A 134 2.18 3.87 21.37
C GLU A 134 2.10 4.87 22.51
N MET A 135 1.20 4.63 23.45
CA MET A 135 1.06 5.44 24.67
C MET A 135 0.83 4.51 25.85
N ASN A 136 1.61 4.67 26.91
CA ASN A 136 1.57 3.82 28.10
C ASN A 136 1.70 2.31 27.78
N GLY A 137 2.58 1.96 26.84
CA GLY A 137 2.81 0.57 26.42
C GLY A 137 1.72 -0.04 25.53
N GLN A 138 0.69 0.72 25.16
CA GLN A 138 -0.40 0.24 24.28
C GLN A 138 -0.32 0.89 22.90
N VAL A 139 -0.56 0.10 21.85
CA VAL A 139 -0.74 0.62 20.49
C VAL A 139 -2.09 1.32 20.42
N VAL A 140 -2.06 2.65 20.36
CA VAL A 140 -3.27 3.47 20.33
C VAL A 140 -3.72 3.80 18.92
N TYR A 141 -2.80 3.87 17.95
CA TYR A 141 -3.12 4.18 16.56
C TYR A 141 -2.17 3.47 15.59
N LEU A 142 -2.69 3.09 14.43
CA LEU A 142 -1.95 2.55 13.31
C LEU A 142 -2.39 3.28 12.04
N GLY A 143 -1.44 3.80 11.28
CA GLY A 143 -1.75 4.37 9.97
C GLY A 143 -0.73 3.98 8.93
N ARG A 144 -1.02 4.35 7.69
CA ARG A 144 -0.14 4.12 6.53
C ARG A 144 0.49 5.39 5.98
N ALA A 145 1.69 5.24 5.43
CA ALA A 145 2.33 6.22 4.58
C ALA A 145 2.58 5.58 3.21
N ILE A 146 1.92 6.06 2.15
CA ILE A 146 1.98 5.47 0.79
C ILE A 146 2.45 6.47 -0.29
N GLU A 147 2.66 7.73 0.08
CA GLU A 147 3.02 8.81 -0.84
C GLU A 147 4.53 8.83 -1.13
N TYR A 148 5.09 7.76 -1.71
CA TYR A 148 6.54 7.58 -1.93
C TYR A 148 7.21 8.70 -2.77
N ASN A 149 6.48 9.27 -3.74
CA ASN A 149 6.94 10.40 -4.56
C ASN A 149 6.75 11.77 -3.87
N ASN A 150 6.03 11.82 -2.75
CA ASN A 150 5.65 13.04 -2.05
C ASN A 150 5.98 12.95 -0.55
N GLY A 151 7.16 12.41 -0.23
CA GLY A 151 7.71 12.48 1.12
C GLY A 151 7.34 11.34 2.07
N GLY A 152 6.60 10.31 1.65
CA GLY A 152 6.47 9.04 2.36
C GLY A 152 6.12 9.20 3.85
N PHE A 153 6.88 8.51 4.72
CA PHE A 153 6.74 8.64 6.17
C PHE A 153 6.97 10.07 6.67
N ARG A 154 7.97 10.79 6.13
CA ARG A 154 8.29 12.17 6.53
C ARG A 154 7.07 13.07 6.39
N LYS A 155 6.42 13.08 5.22
CA LYS A 155 5.21 13.87 5.01
C LYS A 155 4.11 13.46 6.00
N ARG A 156 3.83 12.16 6.08
CA ARG A 156 2.72 11.65 6.89
C ARG A 156 2.85 11.94 8.38
N LEU A 157 4.05 11.80 8.95
CA LEU A 157 4.29 12.09 10.37
C LEU A 157 4.29 13.60 10.65
N ARG A 158 4.84 14.40 9.74
CA ARG A 158 4.84 15.87 9.88
C ARG A 158 3.44 16.49 9.75
N ASP A 159 2.53 15.85 9.03
CA ASP A 159 1.13 16.28 8.91
C ASP A 159 0.41 16.34 10.28
N TYR A 160 0.85 15.58 11.29
CA TYR A 160 0.25 15.60 12.64
C TYR A 160 0.76 16.72 13.55
N VAL A 161 1.94 17.27 13.29
CA VAL A 161 2.58 18.27 14.16
C VAL A 161 2.56 19.68 13.59
N ARG A 162 2.20 19.84 12.30
CA ARG A 162 2.11 21.15 11.65
C ARG A 162 0.93 21.97 12.17
N ASN A 163 1.08 23.30 12.20
CA ASN A 163 0.08 24.24 12.68
C ASN A 163 -1.19 24.33 11.81
N SER A 164 -1.22 23.76 10.60
CA SER A 164 -2.42 23.75 9.76
C SER A 164 -3.36 22.56 10.06
N ASP A 165 -4.67 22.82 10.04
CA ASP A 165 -5.70 21.86 10.45
C ASP A 165 -6.10 20.87 9.34
N SER A 166 -5.57 21.01 8.12
CA SER A 166 -6.04 20.22 6.96
C SER A 166 -5.75 18.72 7.05
N ALA A 167 -4.87 18.28 7.95
CA ALA A 167 -4.65 16.86 8.26
C ALA A 167 -5.35 16.39 9.56
N ARG A 168 -6.03 17.30 10.25
CA ARG A 168 -6.67 17.12 11.57
C ARG A 168 -8.20 17.12 11.50
N THR A 169 -8.74 16.90 10.30
CA THR A 169 -10.19 16.80 10.06
C THR A 169 -10.79 15.48 10.56
N HIS A 170 -9.97 14.45 10.77
CA HIS A 170 -10.40 13.14 11.27
C HIS A 170 -10.00 12.96 12.75
N GLY A 171 -10.86 12.29 13.53
CA GLY A 171 -10.68 12.16 14.99
C GLY A 171 -9.37 11.49 15.43
N SER A 172 -8.81 10.56 14.63
CA SER A 172 -7.50 9.98 14.92
C SER A 172 -6.36 10.99 14.74
N GLY A 173 -6.46 11.90 13.76
CA GLY A 173 -5.45 12.95 13.55
C GLY A 173 -5.48 14.03 14.62
N GLN A 174 -6.65 14.35 15.17
CA GLN A 174 -6.79 15.23 16.32
C GLN A 174 -6.10 14.63 17.55
N LYS A 175 -6.44 13.37 17.88
CA LYS A 175 -5.82 12.64 19.00
C LYS A 175 -4.30 12.53 18.89
N MET A 176 -3.79 12.29 17.69
CA MET A 176 -2.34 12.26 17.42
C MET A 176 -1.67 13.61 17.71
N ASN A 177 -2.27 14.72 17.30
CA ASN A 177 -1.73 16.05 17.58
C ASN A 177 -1.86 16.43 19.05
N GLU A 178 -3.03 16.20 19.67
CA GLU A 178 -3.27 16.48 21.10
C GLU A 178 -2.30 15.72 22.02
N ASN A 179 -1.88 14.52 21.62
CA ASN A 179 -0.98 13.67 22.39
C ASN A 179 0.44 13.61 21.79
N ARG A 180 0.81 14.54 20.90
CA ARG A 180 2.08 14.50 20.16
C ARG A 180 3.33 14.43 21.04
N ASP A 181 3.26 14.99 22.24
CA ASP A 181 4.36 14.98 23.23
C ASP A 181 4.40 13.70 24.08
N ARG A 182 3.44 12.80 23.89
CA ARG A 182 3.25 11.58 24.70
C ARG A 182 3.29 10.30 23.87
N VAL A 183 2.97 10.38 22.58
CA VAL A 183 2.93 9.20 21.70
C VAL A 183 4.33 8.86 21.18
N GLN A 184 4.73 7.62 21.40
CA GLN A 184 5.92 7.01 20.82
C GLN A 184 5.59 6.49 19.43
N ILE A 185 6.40 6.84 18.44
CA ILE A 185 6.24 6.43 17.05
C ILE A 185 7.21 5.31 16.73
N SER A 186 6.68 4.28 16.09
CA SER A 186 7.47 3.27 15.38
C SER A 186 6.99 3.16 13.93
N ILE A 187 7.89 2.85 13.01
CA ILE A 187 7.58 2.63 11.59
C ILE A 187 7.91 1.21 11.16
N LEU A 188 7.20 0.73 10.15
CA LEU A 188 7.41 -0.55 9.50
C LEU A 188 7.54 -0.29 8.01
N ILE A 189 8.75 -0.45 7.48
CA ILE A 189 9.04 -0.21 6.06
C ILE A 189 8.63 -1.44 5.27
N VAL A 190 7.73 -1.26 4.32
CA VAL A 190 7.26 -2.33 3.41
C VAL A 190 7.93 -2.22 2.05
N GLY A 191 8.21 -0.98 1.62
CA GLY A 191 8.93 -0.73 0.37
C GLY A 191 9.03 0.76 0.02
N SER A 192 9.15 1.05 -1.27
CA SER A 192 9.44 2.41 -1.77
C SER A 192 8.93 2.68 -3.19
N SER A 193 8.02 1.86 -3.70
CA SER A 193 7.48 1.98 -5.06
C SER A 193 5.94 1.94 -5.08
N ALA A 194 5.34 2.18 -6.25
CA ALA A 194 3.89 2.03 -6.44
C ALA A 194 3.43 0.57 -6.22
N GLU A 195 4.26 -0.41 -6.56
CA GLU A 195 3.93 -1.84 -6.48
C GLU A 195 3.72 -2.28 -5.03
N ASP A 196 4.38 -1.61 -4.07
CA ASP A 196 4.26 -1.91 -2.65
C ASP A 196 2.97 -1.36 -2.01
N VAL A 197 2.29 -0.41 -2.66
CA VAL A 197 1.16 0.33 -2.06
C VAL A 197 0.02 -0.59 -1.63
N GLU A 198 -0.34 -1.57 -2.47
CA GLU A 198 -1.41 -2.51 -2.15
C GLU A 198 -1.03 -3.46 -1.02
N THR A 199 0.25 -3.87 -0.97
CA THR A 199 0.79 -4.62 0.18
C THR A 199 0.66 -3.81 1.46
N VAL A 200 1.01 -2.51 1.44
CA VAL A 200 0.86 -1.64 2.62
C VAL A 200 -0.59 -1.58 3.10
N LYS A 201 -1.55 -1.39 2.19
CA LYS A 201 -2.98 -1.32 2.54
C LYS A 201 -3.50 -2.64 3.11
N ALA A 202 -3.10 -3.76 2.52
CA ALA A 202 -3.55 -5.08 2.98
C ALA A 202 -2.93 -5.43 4.34
N LEU A 203 -1.65 -5.12 4.53
CA LEU A 203 -0.96 -5.30 5.81
C LEU A 203 -1.53 -4.39 6.91
N GLU A 204 -1.91 -3.14 6.58
CA GLU A 204 -2.58 -2.23 7.52
C GLU A 204 -3.82 -2.86 8.14
N ARG A 205 -4.73 -3.40 7.30
CA ARG A 205 -5.96 -4.06 7.76
C ARG A 205 -5.66 -5.24 8.67
N ALA A 206 -4.70 -6.09 8.28
CA ALA A 206 -4.31 -7.25 9.05
C ALA A 206 -3.69 -6.87 10.41
N MET A 207 -2.84 -5.84 10.43
CA MET A 207 -2.20 -5.33 11.63
C MET A 207 -3.17 -4.63 12.59
N ILE A 208 -4.18 -3.91 12.08
CA ILE A 208 -5.22 -3.32 12.95
C ILE A 208 -5.94 -4.41 13.75
N SER A 209 -6.30 -5.51 13.08
CA SER A 209 -6.93 -6.67 13.72
C SER A 209 -5.97 -7.34 14.72
N HIS A 210 -4.72 -7.56 14.32
CA HIS A 210 -3.72 -8.22 15.16
C HIS A 210 -3.33 -7.43 16.42
N LEU A 211 -3.28 -6.09 16.33
CA LEU A 211 -2.82 -5.22 17.42
C LEU A 211 -3.96 -4.64 18.28
N ASN A 212 -5.23 -4.90 17.92
CA ASN A 212 -6.42 -4.40 18.62
C ASN A 212 -6.38 -2.88 18.92
N VAL A 213 -6.19 -2.09 17.86
CA VAL A 213 -5.85 -0.66 17.95
C VAL A 213 -7.07 0.20 18.29
N ARG A 214 -6.97 1.07 19.31
CA ARG A 214 -8.12 1.79 19.89
C ARG A 214 -8.59 3.03 19.13
N TRP A 215 -7.68 3.80 18.51
CA TRP A 215 -8.02 5.07 17.85
C TRP A 215 -8.29 4.92 16.36
N ASN A 216 -7.99 3.76 15.78
CA ASN A 216 -8.54 3.39 14.49
C ASN A 216 -10.03 3.16 14.72
N VAL A 217 -10.86 4.13 14.33
CA VAL A 217 -12.30 3.92 14.30
C VAL A 217 -12.53 2.67 13.46
N GLN A 218 -12.98 1.60 14.10
CA GLN A 218 -13.45 0.42 13.39
C GLN A 218 -14.71 0.89 12.66
N HIS A 219 -14.58 1.39 11.44
CA HIS A 219 -15.71 1.48 10.51
C HIS A 219 -16.05 0.07 10.02
N ASN A 220 -16.39 -0.81 10.97
CA ASN A 220 -16.98 -2.11 10.78
C ASN A 220 -18.23 -2.16 11.68
N ARG A 221 -19.34 -1.65 11.15
CA ARG A 221 -20.66 -2.27 11.26
C ARG A 221 -21.30 -2.23 9.88
#